data_AF-A0AAY4ALK2-F1
#
_entry.id   AF-A0AAY4ALK2-F1
#
_cell.length_a   1.000
_cell.length_b   1.000
_cell.length_c   1.000
_cell.angle_alpha   90.00
_cell.angle_beta   90.00
_cell.angle_gamma   90.00
#
_symmetry.space_group_name_H-M   'P 1'
#
loop_
_entity.id
_entity.type
_entity.pdbx_description
1 polymer ?
#
loop_
_entity_poly.entity_id
_entity_poly.type
_entity_poly.pdbx_seq_one_letter_code
_entity_poly.pdbx_strand_id
1 'polypeptide(L)'
;MNPSVTSNLSTRSSSSLNEEHFEDYGEGEDTRTNGCSDLGSSVPSSAGQTPRKVRPPYVGEAVDMYCSQCCKKVNLLNDLEARLKTLKVNSPNRKISSTAFGRQLLHHSNISSSNGSTEDLFRDSIDSCDVDITEKVHSYLEKKVAELENDSLMNGDLKSKLKQENAQLVHRVHELEEQLKDQETRAEQNLEAELRRHREACVKMERDKNSQIELLSNRVLQLEEDNREMSTNMSRLKSQTEKLDEEKQRMTDKLEDTSLRLKDEMDLYKKMMDKLRQNRGEFQKEREAMQELIEDLRRELEHLQLYKLEAERTGRGRLSSLSELNTRTREAELEQEVKRLKQENQRLREQNDDLNGQILSLSLYEAKNLFATQTKAQSLAAEIDSASRDELMEALKEQEEINLRLRQYMDKIILSILDHNPSILEIKC
;
A
#
# COMPACT_ATOMS: atom_id res chain seq x y z
N MET A 1 -4.75 21.13 -78.59
CA MET A 1 -6.09 20.58 -78.32
C MET A 1 -6.29 20.61 -76.81
N ASN A 2 -7.20 21.44 -76.31
CA ASN A 2 -7.79 21.29 -74.98
C ASN A 2 -9.26 20.92 -75.19
N PRO A 3 -9.83 20.09 -74.31
CA PRO A 3 -10.71 20.63 -73.27
C PRO A 3 -10.54 19.81 -71.96
N SER A 4 -11.04 20.13 -70.77
CA SER A 4 -12.02 21.08 -70.23
C SER A 4 -11.88 20.95 -68.70
N VAL A 5 -11.58 22.02 -67.98
CA VAL A 5 -12.54 22.86 -67.22
C VAL A 5 -13.28 22.12 -66.09
N THR A 6 -12.98 22.51 -64.85
CA THR A 6 -13.91 22.87 -63.76
C THR A 6 -13.07 23.40 -62.59
N SER A 7 -12.93 24.74 -62.48
CA SER A 7 -13.66 25.64 -61.54
C SER A 7 -13.17 25.50 -60.08
N ASN A 8 -12.26 26.34 -59.60
CA ASN A 8 -12.46 27.69 -59.05
C ASN A 8 -13.54 27.75 -57.95
N LEU A 9 -13.17 28.12 -56.71
CA LEU A 9 -13.43 29.44 -56.11
C LEU A 9 -13.29 29.43 -54.58
N SER A 10 -12.65 30.49 -54.09
CA SER A 10 -12.92 31.19 -52.81
C SER A 10 -12.58 30.45 -51.51
N THR A 11 -12.03 31.09 -50.47
CA THR A 11 -12.32 32.45 -50.01
C THR A 11 -11.13 33.03 -49.25
N ARG A 12 -10.95 34.33 -49.44
CA ARG A 12 -9.96 35.22 -48.87
C ARG A 12 -10.52 35.83 -47.57
N SER A 13 -9.61 36.38 -46.75
CA SER A 13 -9.85 37.46 -45.77
C SER A 13 -10.43 37.01 -44.42
N SER A 14 -10.15 37.60 -43.25
CA SER A 14 -9.29 38.71 -42.83
C SER A 14 -9.49 38.91 -41.32
N SER A 15 -8.45 39.41 -40.63
CA SER A 15 -8.52 40.37 -39.50
C SER A 15 -9.38 40.06 -38.25
N SER A 16 -8.77 40.05 -37.06
CA SER A 16 -8.70 41.21 -36.14
C SER A 16 -8.59 40.83 -34.65
N LEU A 17 -7.78 41.62 -33.92
CA LEU A 17 -8.07 42.19 -32.60
C LEU A 17 -8.10 41.32 -31.33
N ASN A 18 -7.17 41.63 -30.43
CA ASN A 18 -7.27 41.89 -28.97
C ASN A 18 -6.09 41.24 -28.23
N GLU A 19 -5.11 41.99 -27.72
CA GLU A 19 -5.17 42.96 -26.59
C GLU A 19 -5.32 42.22 -25.24
N GLU A 20 -4.15 42.02 -24.62
CA GLU A 20 -3.79 42.03 -23.19
C GLU A 20 -4.82 41.60 -22.14
N HIS A 21 -4.43 40.69 -21.24
CA HIS A 21 -4.68 40.76 -19.78
C HIS A 21 -3.76 39.75 -19.07
N PHE A 22 -2.64 40.22 -18.50
CA PHE A 22 -1.95 39.56 -17.39
C PHE A 22 -2.40 40.30 -16.12
N GLU A 23 -3.15 39.63 -15.26
CA GLU A 23 -3.48 40.15 -13.94
C GLU A 23 -2.25 39.99 -13.03
N ASP A 24 -1.55 41.11 -12.83
CA ASP A 24 -0.59 41.32 -11.75
C ASP A 24 -1.36 41.90 -10.55
N TYR A 25 -1.47 41.12 -9.47
CA TYR A 25 -2.02 41.62 -8.20
C TYR A 25 -0.88 41.85 -7.21
N GLY A 26 -0.35 43.08 -7.28
CA GLY A 26 -0.08 43.98 -6.16
C GLY A 26 0.57 43.43 -4.88
N GLU A 27 1.85 43.75 -4.71
CA GLU A 27 2.43 43.97 -3.38
C GLU A 27 1.77 45.18 -2.72
N GLY A 28 1.19 44.96 -1.55
CA GLY A 28 0.82 46.02 -0.61
C GLY A 28 1.42 45.71 0.76
N GLU A 29 2.60 46.26 1.04
CA GLU A 29 2.95 46.56 2.43
C GLU A 29 2.13 47.76 2.87
N ASP A 30 1.35 47.60 3.95
CA ASP A 30 1.21 48.69 4.91
C ASP A 30 1.00 48.16 6.33
N THR A 31 1.88 48.67 7.18
CA THR A 31 2.15 48.31 8.54
C THR A 31 1.05 48.78 9.48
N ARG A 32 0.24 47.89 10.09
CA ARG A 32 -0.44 48.16 11.38
C ARG A 32 -0.66 46.90 12.22
N THR A 33 0.27 46.70 13.15
CA THR A 33 0.05 46.37 14.57
C THR A 33 -1.23 45.63 14.98
N ASN A 34 -1.01 44.44 15.54
CA ASN A 34 -1.47 44.00 16.87
C ASN A 34 -2.34 42.74 16.86
N GLY A 35 -1.82 41.70 17.51
CA GLY A 35 -2.66 40.84 18.35
C GLY A 35 -2.84 39.39 17.92
N CYS A 36 -1.97 38.53 18.46
CA CYS A 36 -2.33 37.32 19.20
C CYS A 36 -2.54 35.98 18.43
N SER A 37 -1.69 35.02 18.79
CA SER A 37 -1.85 33.55 18.78
C SER A 37 -1.84 32.86 17.42
N ASP A 38 -0.74 32.27 16.99
CA ASP A 38 -0.20 30.96 17.42
C ASP A 38 -1.07 29.78 16.95
N LEU A 39 -0.43 28.91 16.15
CA LEU A 39 -0.70 27.51 15.81
C LEU A 39 -0.67 27.26 14.29
N GLY A 40 0.44 26.72 13.79
CA GLY A 40 0.46 26.14 12.44
C GLY A 40 1.81 25.75 11.88
N SER A 41 2.20 24.49 12.13
CA SER A 41 2.97 23.64 11.21
C SER A 41 4.50 23.89 11.07
N SER A 42 5.27 23.08 11.80
CA SER A 42 6.62 22.70 11.41
C SER A 42 6.61 21.24 10.96
N VAL A 43 6.83 21.03 9.66
CA VAL A 43 7.17 19.74 9.05
C VAL A 43 8.62 19.40 9.41
N PRO A 44 8.99 18.17 9.79
CA PRO A 44 10.40 17.77 9.82
C PRO A 44 10.77 17.03 8.53
N SER A 45 11.77 17.57 7.81
CA SER A 45 12.51 16.87 6.78
C SER A 45 13.35 15.75 7.39
N SER A 46 13.23 14.57 6.77
CA SER A 46 13.97 13.35 7.08
C SER A 46 15.45 13.47 6.66
N ALA A 47 16.37 13.38 7.62
CA ALA A 47 17.77 13.03 7.39
C ALA A 47 18.24 12.13 8.53
N GLY A 48 19.01 11.10 8.17
CA GLY A 48 19.16 9.87 8.94
C GLY A 48 19.69 9.99 10.35
N GLN A 49 19.13 9.17 11.23
CA GLN A 49 19.82 8.55 12.37
C GLN A 49 19.01 7.33 12.83
N THR A 50 19.68 6.19 12.91
CA THR A 50 19.13 4.93 13.43
C THR A 50 18.81 5.06 14.93
N PRO A 51 17.85 4.27 15.45
CA PRO A 51 18.14 3.65 16.74
C PRO A 51 17.65 2.19 16.88
N ARG A 52 18.61 1.36 17.30
CA ARG A 52 18.57 0.31 18.33
C ARG A 52 17.26 -0.46 18.59
N LYS A 53 17.39 -1.79 18.44
CA LYS A 53 16.69 -2.86 19.16
C LYS A 53 16.31 -2.46 20.60
N VAL A 54 15.03 -2.57 20.93
CA VAL A 54 14.55 -2.70 22.31
C VAL A 54 13.76 -4.01 22.41
N ARG A 55 14.20 -4.87 23.32
CA ARG A 55 13.49 -6.09 23.75
C ARG A 55 12.31 -5.69 24.66
N PRO A 56 11.21 -6.45 24.70
CA PRO A 56 9.97 -6.06 25.36
C PRO A 56 10.00 -6.34 26.88
N PRO A 57 9.29 -5.56 27.71
CA PRO A 57 8.95 -5.99 29.06
C PRO A 57 7.67 -6.83 29.06
N TYR A 58 7.69 -7.86 29.90
CA TYR A 58 6.65 -8.84 30.12
C TYR A 58 5.48 -8.23 30.93
N VAL A 59 4.25 -8.54 30.50
CA VAL A 59 3.00 -8.82 31.25
C VAL A 59 2.66 -7.94 32.47
N GLY A 60 1.53 -7.24 32.35
CA GLY A 60 0.67 -6.93 33.51
C GLY A 60 0.06 -5.53 33.53
N GLU A 61 -0.88 -5.25 32.62
CA GLU A 61 -2.08 -4.41 32.82
C GLU A 61 -2.67 -4.11 31.43
N ALA A 62 -3.86 -4.65 31.16
CA ALA A 62 -4.61 -4.33 29.97
C ALA A 62 -5.07 -2.87 30.05
N VAL A 63 -4.29 -1.97 29.45
CA VAL A 63 -4.76 -0.61 29.15
C VAL A 63 -5.73 -0.75 27.99
N ASP A 64 -6.99 -1.06 28.31
CA ASP A 64 -8.04 -1.03 27.32
C ASP A 64 -8.25 0.43 26.88
N MET A 65 -7.66 0.75 25.74
CA MET A 65 -7.88 2.01 25.04
C MET A 65 -9.26 1.96 24.36
N TYR A 66 -10.30 2.04 25.17
CA TYR A 66 -11.67 2.17 24.69
C TYR A 66 -11.86 3.55 24.05
N CYS A 67 -12.48 3.58 22.86
CA CYS A 67 -13.07 4.80 22.30
C CYS A 67 -13.95 5.49 23.37
N SER A 68 -13.98 6.83 23.40
CA SER A 68 -14.73 7.62 24.40
C SER A 68 -16.21 7.21 24.51
N GLN A 69 -16.78 6.65 23.43
CA GLN A 69 -18.13 6.10 23.39
C GLN A 69 -18.26 4.74 24.14
N CYS A 70 -17.21 3.92 24.12
CA CYS A 70 -17.16 2.61 24.79
C CYS A 70 -16.94 2.77 26.31
N CYS A 71 -16.08 3.70 26.76
CA CYS A 71 -15.94 4.02 28.19
C CYS A 71 -17.27 4.48 28.81
N LYS A 72 -18.06 5.29 28.09
CA LYS A 72 -19.38 5.73 28.56
C LYS A 72 -20.35 4.56 28.74
N LYS A 73 -20.33 3.58 27.83
CA LYS A 73 -21.17 2.37 27.95
C LYS A 73 -20.73 1.47 29.09
N VAL A 74 -19.42 1.27 29.29
CA VAL A 74 -18.88 0.47 30.40
C VAL A 74 -19.22 1.12 31.75
N ASN A 75 -19.09 2.44 31.87
CA ASN A 75 -19.47 3.15 33.08
C ASN A 75 -20.98 3.07 33.37
N LEU A 76 -21.83 3.14 32.33
CA LEU A 76 -23.27 2.94 32.48
C LEU A 76 -23.62 1.52 32.94
N LEU A 77 -22.92 0.51 32.41
CA LEU A 77 -23.12 -0.89 32.82
C LEU A 77 -22.70 -1.11 34.28
N ASN A 78 -21.57 -0.51 34.71
CA ASN A 78 -21.11 -0.57 36.10
C ASN A 78 -22.08 0.14 37.06
N ASP A 79 -22.64 1.29 36.66
CA ASP A 79 -23.67 1.99 37.45
C ASP A 79 -24.96 1.16 37.55
N LEU A 80 -25.41 0.54 36.46
CA LEU A 80 -26.56 -0.37 36.46
C LEU A 80 -26.32 -1.61 37.33
N GLU A 81 -25.10 -2.16 37.34
CA GLU A 81 -24.74 -3.28 38.21
C GLU A 81 -24.75 -2.88 39.69
N ALA A 82 -24.22 -1.70 40.03
CA ALA A 82 -24.27 -1.15 41.39
C ALA A 82 -25.72 -0.91 41.86
N ARG A 83 -26.57 -0.40 40.96
CA ARG A 83 -28.01 -0.21 41.20
C ARG A 83 -28.76 -1.53 41.34
N LEU A 84 -28.41 -2.54 40.56
CA LEU A 84 -28.94 -3.90 40.69
C LEU A 84 -28.55 -4.55 42.03
N LYS A 85 -27.30 -4.36 42.48
CA LYS A 85 -26.83 -4.85 43.78
C LYS A 85 -27.57 -4.16 44.93
N THR A 86 -27.79 -2.86 44.87
CA THR A 86 -28.56 -2.12 45.90
C THR A 86 -30.05 -2.47 45.87
N LEU A 87 -30.65 -2.69 44.71
CA LEU A 87 -32.03 -3.22 44.59
C LEU A 87 -32.17 -4.64 45.12
N LYS A 88 -31.14 -5.49 44.94
CA LYS A 88 -31.12 -6.86 45.47
C LYS A 88 -30.98 -6.90 46.99
N VAL A 89 -30.28 -5.93 47.58
CA VAL A 89 -30.12 -5.79 49.04
C VAL A 89 -31.36 -5.15 49.69
N ASN A 90 -32.10 -4.29 48.99
CA ASN A 90 -33.24 -3.55 49.52
C ASN A 90 -34.62 -3.97 48.95
N SER A 91 -34.76 -5.18 48.39
CA SER A 91 -36.04 -5.61 47.82
C SER A 91 -37.02 -6.11 48.91
N PRO A 92 -38.25 -5.58 49.02
CA PRO A 92 -39.26 -6.08 49.96
C PRO A 92 -39.96 -7.37 49.48
N ASN A 93 -39.52 -7.97 48.37
CA ASN A 93 -40.13 -9.18 47.80
C ASN A 93 -39.48 -10.49 48.28
N ARG A 94 -39.46 -10.72 49.60
CA ARG A 94 -39.44 -12.09 50.12
C ARG A 94 -40.87 -12.63 50.05
N LYS A 95 -41.21 -13.33 48.97
CA LYS A 95 -42.37 -14.24 48.97
C LYS A 95 -42.17 -15.24 50.11
N ILE A 96 -42.95 -15.06 51.16
CA ILE A 96 -43.10 -16.05 52.24
C ILE A 96 -43.63 -17.32 51.58
N SER A 97 -42.81 -18.37 51.54
CA SER A 97 -43.25 -19.69 51.08
C SER A 97 -44.47 -20.12 51.89
N SER A 98 -45.47 -20.69 51.21
CA SER A 98 -46.78 -21.14 51.75
C SER A 98 -46.67 -22.04 52.99
N THR A 99 -45.49 -22.62 53.23
CA THR A 99 -45.19 -23.49 54.38
C THR A 99 -44.91 -22.71 55.68
N ALA A 100 -44.62 -21.41 55.63
CA ALA A 100 -44.35 -20.59 56.82
C ALA A 100 -45.62 -19.91 57.37
N PHE A 101 -46.55 -19.52 56.49
CA PHE A 101 -47.84 -18.94 56.91
C PHE A 101 -48.77 -19.97 57.55
N GLY A 102 -48.74 -21.23 57.07
CA GLY A 102 -49.51 -22.33 57.65
C GLY A 102 -49.12 -22.68 59.10
N ARG A 103 -47.87 -22.41 59.51
CA ARG A 103 -47.44 -22.64 60.91
C ARG A 103 -47.91 -21.55 61.88
N GLN A 104 -48.30 -20.38 61.37
CA GLN A 104 -48.76 -19.25 62.20
C GLN A 104 -50.26 -19.32 62.52
N LEU A 105 -51.04 -20.06 61.74
CA LEU A 105 -52.48 -20.28 61.97
C LEU A 105 -52.78 -21.43 62.96
N LEU A 106 -51.82 -22.31 63.23
CA LEU A 106 -52.00 -23.47 64.12
C LEU A 106 -51.66 -23.19 65.59
N HIS A 107 -51.22 -21.98 65.94
CA HIS A 107 -50.81 -21.61 67.30
C HIS A 107 -51.79 -20.69 68.06
N HIS A 108 -52.96 -20.38 67.50
CA HIS A 108 -54.01 -19.59 68.18
C HIS A 108 -55.33 -20.37 68.29
N SER A 109 -55.35 -21.43 69.08
CA SER A 109 -56.60 -22.04 69.58
C SER A 109 -56.32 -22.81 70.88
N ASN A 110 -56.31 -22.09 72.01
CA ASN A 110 -56.47 -22.65 73.34
C ASN A 110 -57.16 -21.57 74.19
N ILE A 111 -58.10 -21.99 75.06
CA ILE A 111 -59.11 -21.23 75.85
C ILE A 111 -60.49 -21.32 75.15
N SER A 112 -61.57 -21.90 75.68
CA SER A 112 -61.86 -22.45 77.00
C SER A 112 -63.18 -23.23 77.02
N SER A 113 -63.27 -24.14 78.01
CA SER A 113 -64.44 -24.45 78.84
C SER A 113 -65.62 -25.25 78.27
N SER A 114 -65.51 -26.57 78.45
CA SER A 114 -66.62 -27.47 78.73
C SER A 114 -67.26 -27.15 80.09
N ASN A 115 -68.60 -27.04 80.16
CA ASN A 115 -69.48 -27.60 81.20
C ASN A 115 -70.85 -26.90 81.23
N GLY A 116 -71.91 -27.70 81.28
CA GLY A 116 -73.30 -27.26 81.49
C GLY A 116 -74.26 -28.38 81.07
N SER A 117 -74.20 -29.55 81.71
CA SER A 117 -74.99 -29.93 82.89
C SER A 117 -76.48 -30.02 82.58
N THR A 118 -76.89 -31.20 82.14
CA THR A 118 -78.28 -31.66 81.97
C THR A 118 -78.77 -32.34 83.23
N GLU A 119 -80.11 -32.40 83.37
CA GLU A 119 -80.89 -33.15 84.39
C GLU A 119 -80.85 -32.54 85.79
N ASP A 120 -81.87 -32.54 86.62
CA ASP A 120 -83.30 -32.92 86.64
C ASP A 120 -83.58 -32.92 88.15
N LEU A 121 -84.60 -32.22 88.66
CA LEU A 121 -85.19 -32.53 89.98
C LEU A 121 -86.57 -31.86 90.10
N PHE A 122 -87.59 -32.60 89.65
CA PHE A 122 -88.93 -32.53 90.21
C PHE A 122 -88.91 -32.79 91.74
N ARG A 123 -89.96 -32.29 92.43
CA ARG A 123 -90.40 -32.52 93.84
C ARG A 123 -90.14 -31.27 94.72
N ASP A 124 -91.14 -30.58 95.28
CA ASP A 124 -92.27 -31.05 96.09
C ASP A 124 -93.46 -30.07 96.06
N SER A 125 -94.69 -30.62 96.10
CA SER A 125 -95.61 -30.51 97.24
C SER A 125 -97.07 -30.58 96.75
N ILE A 126 -97.60 -31.80 96.77
CA ILE A 126 -99.03 -32.12 96.65
C ILE A 126 -99.66 -31.90 98.02
N ASP A 127 -100.63 -30.98 98.11
CA ASP A 127 -101.85 -31.22 98.89
C ASP A 127 -103.01 -30.32 98.45
N SER A 128 -104.18 -30.95 98.31
CA SER A 128 -105.52 -30.35 98.46
C SER A 128 -106.10 -29.45 97.35
N CYS A 129 -106.45 -30.03 96.22
CA CYS A 129 -107.86 -30.27 95.82
C CYS A 129 -107.91 -30.76 94.36
N ASP A 130 -108.59 -31.90 94.16
CA ASP A 130 -108.62 -32.74 92.94
C ASP A 130 -109.40 -32.11 91.76
N VAL A 131 -109.50 -30.78 91.75
CA VAL A 131 -110.11 -29.94 90.70
C VAL A 131 -109.14 -28.81 90.27
N ASP A 132 -108.18 -28.42 91.13
CA ASP A 132 -107.18 -27.36 90.88
C ASP A 132 -105.87 -27.88 90.27
N ILE A 133 -105.52 -29.17 90.44
CA ILE A 133 -104.38 -29.77 89.71
C ILE A 133 -104.69 -29.79 88.22
N THR A 134 -105.91 -30.15 87.83
CA THR A 134 -106.35 -30.13 86.44
C THR A 134 -106.33 -28.72 85.87
N GLU A 135 -106.80 -27.71 86.61
CA GLU A 135 -106.81 -26.30 86.18
C GLU A 135 -105.41 -25.67 86.16
N LYS A 136 -104.53 -25.95 87.14
CA LYS A 136 -103.13 -25.51 87.13
C LYS A 136 -102.29 -26.20 86.07
N VAL A 137 -102.48 -27.51 85.86
CA VAL A 137 -101.84 -28.24 84.76
C VAL A 137 -102.38 -27.74 83.43
N HIS A 138 -103.68 -27.46 83.31
CA HIS A 138 -104.27 -26.87 82.11
C HIS A 138 -103.75 -25.45 81.85
N SER A 139 -103.71 -24.57 82.85
CA SER A 139 -103.19 -23.20 82.75
C SER A 139 -101.69 -23.17 82.47
N TYR A 140 -100.91 -24.05 83.10
CA TYR A 140 -99.48 -24.19 82.83
C TYR A 140 -99.22 -24.73 81.43
N LEU A 141 -99.97 -25.76 81.00
CA LEU A 141 -99.90 -26.28 79.64
C LEU A 141 -100.37 -25.26 78.61
N GLU A 142 -101.44 -24.51 78.85
CA GLU A 142 -101.90 -23.41 77.97
C GLU A 142 -100.87 -22.30 77.89
N LYS A 143 -100.25 -21.91 79.00
CA LYS A 143 -99.16 -20.94 79.00
C LYS A 143 -97.95 -21.47 78.25
N LYS A 144 -97.60 -22.75 78.43
CA LYS A 144 -96.49 -23.39 77.69
C LYS A 144 -96.81 -23.55 76.21
N VAL A 145 -98.05 -23.85 75.86
CA VAL A 145 -98.53 -23.90 74.47
C VAL A 145 -98.48 -22.49 73.88
N ALA A 146 -98.93 -21.46 74.58
CA ALA A 146 -98.84 -20.07 74.13
C ALA A 146 -97.38 -19.58 74.01
N GLU A 147 -96.49 -19.96 74.92
CA GLU A 147 -95.05 -19.71 74.84
C GLU A 147 -94.45 -20.42 73.62
N LEU A 148 -94.79 -21.70 73.38
CA LEU A 148 -94.34 -22.47 72.22
C LEU A 148 -94.91 -21.93 70.89
N GLU A 149 -96.16 -21.45 70.89
CA GLU A 149 -96.79 -20.80 69.74
C GLU A 149 -96.09 -19.48 69.43
N ASN A 150 -95.80 -18.68 70.45
CA ASN A 150 -95.07 -17.43 70.30
C ASN A 150 -93.61 -17.66 69.85
N ASP A 151 -92.92 -18.65 70.42
CA ASP A 151 -91.57 -19.06 70.00
C ASP A 151 -91.58 -19.60 68.57
N SER A 152 -92.63 -20.34 68.18
CA SER A 152 -92.84 -20.82 66.80
C SER A 152 -93.00 -19.65 65.82
N LEU A 153 -93.77 -18.61 66.19
CA LEU A 153 -93.92 -17.39 65.41
C LEU A 153 -92.61 -16.61 65.28
N MET A 154 -91.92 -16.36 66.40
CA MET A 154 -90.64 -15.64 66.41
C MET A 154 -89.54 -16.39 65.64
N ASN A 155 -89.52 -17.73 65.75
CA ASN A 155 -88.61 -18.57 64.98
C ASN A 155 -88.97 -18.58 63.48
N GLY A 156 -90.26 -18.53 63.14
CA GLY A 156 -90.76 -18.32 61.78
C GLY A 156 -90.26 -17.00 61.17
N ASP A 157 -90.35 -15.90 61.92
CA ASP A 157 -89.88 -14.58 61.51
C ASP A 157 -88.35 -14.53 61.36
N LEU A 158 -87.62 -15.11 62.32
CA LEU A 158 -86.16 -15.24 62.23
C LEU A 158 -85.75 -16.05 61.00
N LYS A 159 -86.42 -17.18 60.75
CA LYS A 159 -86.20 -18.01 59.56
C LYS A 159 -86.49 -17.24 58.27
N SER A 160 -87.52 -16.39 58.25
CA SER A 160 -87.84 -15.54 57.10
C SER A 160 -86.74 -14.49 56.85
N LYS A 161 -86.29 -13.79 57.90
CA LYS A 161 -85.19 -12.82 57.82
C LYS A 161 -83.89 -13.46 57.35
N LEU A 162 -83.49 -14.58 57.95
CA LEU A 162 -82.30 -15.31 57.53
C LEU A 162 -82.39 -15.78 56.07
N LYS A 163 -83.58 -16.19 55.59
CA LYS A 163 -83.78 -16.51 54.18
C LYS A 163 -83.60 -15.29 53.27
N GLN A 164 -84.11 -14.13 53.67
CA GLN A 164 -83.97 -12.89 52.91
C GLN A 164 -82.51 -12.42 52.87
N GLU A 165 -81.82 -12.40 54.00
CA GLU A 165 -80.40 -12.06 54.10
C GLU A 165 -79.54 -13.04 53.28
N ASN A 166 -79.81 -14.34 53.36
CA ASN A 166 -79.11 -15.34 52.57
C ASN A 166 -79.34 -15.12 51.05
N ALA A 167 -80.57 -14.82 50.63
CA ALA A 167 -80.84 -14.47 49.23
C ALA A 167 -80.07 -13.22 48.78
N GLN A 168 -79.99 -12.18 49.61
CA GLN A 168 -79.20 -10.98 49.31
C GLN A 168 -77.70 -11.28 49.22
N LEU A 169 -77.16 -12.07 50.15
CA LEU A 169 -75.76 -12.50 50.13
C LEU A 169 -75.45 -13.32 48.87
N VAL A 170 -76.35 -14.23 48.48
CA VAL A 170 -76.22 -15.01 47.25
C VAL A 170 -76.19 -14.08 46.04
N HIS A 171 -77.10 -13.10 45.92
CA HIS A 171 -77.05 -12.11 44.83
C HIS A 171 -75.75 -11.31 44.83
N ARG A 172 -75.27 -10.90 46.00
CA ARG A 172 -74.00 -10.17 46.13
C ARG A 172 -72.80 -11.01 45.72
N VAL A 173 -72.78 -12.30 46.05
CA VAL A 173 -71.75 -13.24 45.60
C VAL A 173 -71.75 -13.37 44.08
N HIS A 174 -72.92 -13.60 43.46
CA HIS A 174 -73.01 -13.69 41.99
C HIS A 174 -72.54 -12.40 41.30
N GLU A 175 -72.90 -11.23 41.82
CA GLU A 175 -72.45 -9.93 41.30
C GLU A 175 -70.91 -9.80 41.38
N LEU A 176 -70.32 -10.20 42.51
CA LEU A 176 -68.87 -10.18 42.69
C LEU A 176 -68.15 -11.20 41.81
N GLU A 177 -68.72 -12.39 41.61
CA GLU A 177 -68.20 -13.42 40.70
C GLU A 177 -68.22 -12.94 39.24
N GLU A 178 -69.31 -12.29 38.83
CA GLU A 178 -69.41 -11.68 37.49
C GLU A 178 -68.39 -10.55 37.33
N GLN A 179 -68.26 -9.66 38.31
CA GLN A 179 -67.24 -8.61 38.30
C GLN A 179 -65.82 -9.16 38.25
N LEU A 180 -65.52 -10.24 38.98
CA LEU A 180 -64.22 -10.90 38.97
C LEU A 180 -63.93 -11.50 37.60
N LYS A 181 -64.88 -12.25 37.02
CA LYS A 181 -64.75 -12.84 35.69
C LYS A 181 -64.57 -11.78 34.60
N ASP A 182 -65.30 -10.68 34.71
CA ASP A 182 -65.14 -9.51 33.86
C ASP A 182 -63.76 -8.86 33.99
N GLN A 183 -63.22 -8.77 35.21
CA GLN A 183 -61.87 -8.25 35.43
C GLN A 183 -60.80 -9.22 34.90
N GLU A 184 -60.96 -10.52 35.08
CA GLU A 184 -60.07 -11.56 34.56
C GLU A 184 -60.03 -11.51 33.03
N THR A 185 -61.18 -11.52 32.37
CA THR A 185 -61.25 -11.44 30.90
C THR A 185 -60.67 -10.14 30.36
N ARG A 186 -60.92 -8.99 31.00
CA ARG A 186 -60.28 -7.71 30.62
C ARG A 186 -58.76 -7.75 30.80
N ALA A 187 -58.26 -8.33 31.90
CA ALA A 187 -56.83 -8.45 32.15
C ALA A 187 -56.15 -9.37 31.14
N GLU A 188 -56.77 -10.50 30.79
CA GLU A 188 -56.30 -11.43 29.75
C GLU A 188 -56.26 -10.76 28.38
N GLN A 189 -57.33 -10.07 27.98
CA GLN A 189 -57.37 -9.33 26.70
C GLN A 189 -56.30 -8.24 26.62
N ASN A 190 -56.08 -7.50 27.71
CA ASN A 190 -55.03 -6.49 27.78
C ASN A 190 -53.63 -7.12 27.68
N LEU A 191 -53.39 -8.22 28.40
CA LEU A 191 -52.13 -8.94 28.33
C LEU A 191 -51.87 -9.49 26.91
N GLU A 192 -52.88 -10.05 26.26
CA GLU A 192 -52.75 -10.55 24.90
C GLU A 192 -52.47 -9.42 23.89
N ALA A 193 -53.14 -8.27 24.05
CA ALA A 193 -52.89 -7.10 23.22
C ALA A 193 -51.47 -6.56 23.40
N GLU A 194 -50.96 -6.48 24.63
CA GLU A 194 -49.57 -6.07 24.89
C GLU A 194 -48.56 -7.08 24.35
N LEU A 195 -48.80 -8.38 24.52
CA LEU A 195 -47.95 -9.42 23.92
C LEU A 195 -47.93 -9.31 22.39
N ARG A 196 -49.07 -9.02 21.76
CA ARG A 196 -49.16 -8.80 20.31
C ARG A 196 -48.36 -7.58 19.87
N ARG A 197 -48.53 -6.43 20.55
CA ARG A 197 -47.76 -5.20 20.30
C ARG A 197 -46.25 -5.41 20.46
N HIS A 198 -45.83 -6.11 21.52
CA HIS A 198 -44.42 -6.42 21.75
C HIS A 198 -43.85 -7.31 20.65
N ARG A 199 -44.59 -8.36 20.22
CA ARG A 199 -44.16 -9.21 19.09
C ARG A 199 -44.00 -8.39 17.81
N GLU A 200 -44.98 -7.57 17.46
CA GLU A 200 -44.92 -6.72 16.27
C GLU A 200 -43.74 -5.74 16.30
N ALA A 201 -43.48 -5.12 17.46
CA ALA A 201 -42.34 -4.24 17.66
C ALA A 201 -40.99 -4.98 17.51
N CYS A 202 -40.88 -6.18 18.08
CA CYS A 202 -39.68 -7.02 17.93
C CYS A 202 -39.44 -7.38 16.47
N VAL A 203 -40.46 -7.83 15.74
CA VAL A 203 -40.31 -8.20 14.33
C VAL A 203 -39.97 -6.97 13.47
N LYS A 204 -40.55 -5.79 13.76
CA LYS A 204 -40.17 -4.55 13.08
C LYS A 204 -38.69 -4.22 13.31
N MET A 205 -38.23 -4.26 14.56
CA MET A 205 -36.84 -4.02 14.89
C MET A 205 -35.89 -5.02 14.22
N GLU A 206 -36.26 -6.30 14.15
CA GLU A 206 -35.47 -7.32 13.43
C GLU A 206 -35.36 -7.02 11.94
N ARG A 207 -36.46 -6.61 11.29
CA ARG A 207 -36.43 -6.18 9.88
C ARG A 207 -35.52 -4.96 9.69
N ASP A 208 -35.66 -3.94 10.53
CA ASP A 208 -34.85 -2.71 10.44
C ASP A 208 -33.36 -3.02 10.64
N LYS A 209 -33.01 -3.93 11.57
CA LYS A 209 -31.64 -4.42 11.77
C LYS A 209 -31.12 -5.17 10.56
N ASN A 210 -31.91 -6.07 9.99
CA ASN A 210 -31.50 -6.83 8.79
C ASN A 210 -31.27 -5.90 7.61
N SER A 211 -32.13 -4.91 7.37
CA SER A 211 -31.92 -3.90 6.33
C SER A 211 -30.66 -3.07 6.57
N GLN A 212 -30.33 -2.72 7.82
CA GLN A 212 -29.06 -2.05 8.14
C GLN A 212 -27.84 -2.95 7.89
N ILE A 213 -27.94 -4.24 8.24
CA ILE A 213 -26.88 -5.23 7.98
C ILE A 213 -26.65 -5.36 6.46
N GLU A 214 -27.71 -5.45 5.66
CA GLU A 214 -27.62 -5.52 4.19
C GLU A 214 -26.96 -4.27 3.60
N LEU A 215 -27.36 -3.07 4.06
CA LEU A 215 -26.76 -1.81 3.61
C LEU A 215 -25.27 -1.72 3.95
N LEU A 216 -24.89 -2.10 5.17
CA LEU A 216 -23.50 -2.13 5.59
C LEU A 216 -22.71 -3.19 4.83
N SER A 217 -23.28 -4.38 4.60
CA SER A 217 -22.66 -5.46 3.82
C SER A 217 -22.37 -4.99 2.38
N ASN A 218 -23.35 -4.38 1.72
CA ASN A 218 -23.16 -3.82 0.38
C ASN A 218 -22.09 -2.72 0.36
N ARG A 219 -22.05 -1.87 1.39
CA ARG A 219 -21.01 -0.83 1.50
C ARG A 219 -19.62 -1.43 1.66
N VAL A 220 -19.47 -2.49 2.45
CA VAL A 220 -18.20 -3.21 2.60
C VAL A 220 -17.76 -3.82 1.28
N LEU A 221 -18.65 -4.53 0.58
CA LEU A 221 -18.36 -5.14 -0.72
C LEU A 221 -17.91 -4.10 -1.75
N GLN A 222 -18.57 -2.94 -1.80
CA GLN A 222 -18.17 -1.84 -2.70
C GLN A 222 -16.77 -1.32 -2.35
N LEU A 223 -16.47 -1.10 -1.07
CA LEU A 223 -15.14 -0.63 -0.65
C LEU A 223 -14.05 -1.67 -0.93
N GLU A 224 -14.36 -2.97 -0.83
CA GLU A 224 -13.45 -4.04 -1.21
C GLU A 224 -13.20 -4.08 -2.74
N GLU A 225 -14.24 -3.83 -3.55
CA GLU A 225 -14.13 -3.66 -5.01
C GLU A 225 -13.21 -2.49 -5.36
N ASP A 226 -13.50 -1.31 -4.79
CA ASP A 226 -12.73 -0.09 -5.02
C ASP A 226 -11.26 -0.28 -4.60
N ASN A 227 -11.01 -0.91 -3.45
CA ASN A 227 -9.64 -1.22 -2.99
C ASN A 227 -8.91 -2.21 -3.91
N ARG A 228 -9.61 -3.22 -4.44
CA ARG A 228 -9.06 -4.14 -5.43
C ARG A 228 -8.66 -3.38 -6.70
N GLU A 229 -9.54 -2.51 -7.20
CA GLU A 229 -9.25 -1.68 -8.38
C GLU A 229 -8.09 -0.70 -8.15
N MET A 230 -8.04 -0.06 -6.98
CA MET A 230 -6.92 0.82 -6.65
C MET A 230 -5.60 0.05 -6.57
N SER A 231 -5.61 -1.18 -6.05
CA SER A 231 -4.43 -2.04 -5.97
C SER A 231 -3.91 -2.46 -7.35
N THR A 232 -4.82 -2.78 -8.28
CA THR A 232 -4.43 -3.11 -9.67
C THR A 232 -3.90 -1.87 -10.40
N ASN A 233 -4.53 -0.71 -10.23
CA ASN A 233 -4.05 0.56 -10.77
C ASN A 233 -2.67 0.95 -10.22
N MET A 234 -2.45 0.80 -8.91
CA MET A 234 -1.15 1.05 -8.29
C MET A 234 -0.07 0.14 -8.88
N SER A 235 -0.37 -1.15 -9.07
CA SER A 235 0.58 -2.11 -9.65
C SER A 235 0.91 -1.76 -11.11
N ARG A 236 -0.10 -1.36 -11.90
CA ARG A 236 0.09 -0.90 -13.28
C ARG A 236 0.97 0.36 -13.35
N LEU A 237 0.70 1.35 -12.48
CA LEU A 237 1.48 2.59 -12.44
C LEU A 237 2.93 2.34 -11.99
N LYS A 238 3.17 1.42 -11.05
CA LYS A 238 4.54 1.01 -10.68
C LYS A 238 5.30 0.44 -11.88
N SER A 239 4.70 -0.50 -12.60
CA SER A 239 5.32 -1.06 -13.81
C SER A 239 5.57 0.00 -14.89
N GLN A 240 4.66 0.96 -15.05
CA GLN A 240 4.87 2.08 -15.98
C GLN A 240 6.03 2.99 -15.55
N THR A 241 6.16 3.24 -14.24
CA THR A 241 7.25 4.04 -13.67
C THR A 241 8.60 3.34 -13.89
N GLU A 242 8.68 2.04 -13.59
CA GLU A 242 9.89 1.23 -13.81
C GLU A 242 10.34 1.26 -15.27
N LYS A 243 9.42 1.13 -16.22
CA LYS A 243 9.73 1.21 -17.67
C LYS A 243 10.28 2.57 -18.08
N LEU A 244 9.73 3.66 -17.52
CA LEU A 244 10.23 5.01 -17.79
C LEU A 244 11.61 5.23 -17.19
N ASP A 245 11.89 4.67 -16.00
CA ASP A 245 13.21 4.73 -15.39
C ASP A 245 14.25 3.94 -16.22
N GLU A 246 13.90 2.76 -16.72
CA GLU A 246 14.74 1.99 -17.64
C GLU A 246 15.00 2.73 -18.96
N GLU A 247 14.00 3.41 -19.53
CA GLU A 247 14.17 4.22 -20.73
C GLU A 247 15.05 5.44 -20.46
N LYS A 248 14.84 6.13 -19.33
CA LYS A 248 15.66 7.24 -18.89
C LYS A 248 17.13 6.83 -18.71
N GLN A 249 17.39 5.68 -18.07
CA GLN A 249 18.75 5.18 -17.91
C GLN A 249 19.39 4.89 -19.28
N ARG A 250 18.67 4.17 -20.16
CA ARG A 250 19.15 3.89 -21.53
C ARG A 250 19.46 5.16 -22.33
N MET A 251 18.66 6.21 -22.18
CA MET A 251 18.91 7.49 -22.86
C MET A 251 20.09 8.24 -22.24
N THR A 252 20.28 8.13 -20.93
CA THR A 252 21.43 8.71 -20.22
C THR A 252 22.72 8.04 -20.68
N ASP A 253 22.78 6.71 -20.72
CA ASP A 253 23.95 5.95 -21.17
C ASP A 253 24.34 6.33 -22.62
N LYS A 254 23.34 6.45 -23.52
CA LYS A 254 23.58 6.90 -24.91
C LYS A 254 24.11 8.33 -24.99
N LEU A 255 23.62 9.22 -24.13
CA LEU A 255 24.10 10.60 -24.07
C LEU A 255 25.54 10.65 -23.58
N GLU A 256 25.89 9.84 -22.57
CA GLU A 256 27.26 9.72 -22.07
C GLU A 256 28.20 9.17 -23.14
N ASP A 257 27.82 8.10 -23.84
CA ASP A 257 28.59 7.52 -24.94
C ASP A 257 28.86 8.53 -26.07
N THR A 258 27.83 9.26 -26.50
CA THR A 258 27.97 10.27 -27.55
C THR A 258 28.79 11.48 -27.10
N SER A 259 28.66 11.88 -25.83
CA SER A 259 29.46 12.94 -25.23
C SER A 259 30.94 12.56 -25.13
N LEU A 260 31.24 11.30 -24.78
CA LEU A 260 32.61 10.77 -24.74
C LEU A 260 33.22 10.74 -26.15
N ARG A 261 32.50 10.24 -27.15
CA ARG A 261 32.97 10.26 -28.54
C ARG A 261 33.24 11.68 -29.04
N LEU A 262 32.35 12.62 -28.74
CA LEU A 262 32.55 14.02 -29.10
C LEU A 262 33.81 14.60 -28.44
N LYS A 263 34.05 14.27 -27.16
CA LYS A 263 35.25 14.68 -26.44
C LYS A 263 36.53 14.14 -27.09
N ASP A 264 36.54 12.86 -27.47
CA ASP A 264 37.69 12.24 -28.16
C ASP A 264 37.98 12.92 -29.50
N GLU A 265 36.95 13.24 -30.28
CA GLU A 265 37.07 14.00 -31.54
C GLU A 265 37.59 15.43 -31.30
N MET A 266 37.10 16.11 -30.27
CA MET A 266 37.60 17.44 -29.88
C MET A 266 39.08 17.40 -29.47
N ASP A 267 39.49 16.38 -28.71
CA ASP A 267 40.89 16.19 -28.30
C ASP A 267 41.79 15.85 -29.50
N LEU A 268 41.28 15.07 -30.46
CA LEU A 268 41.98 14.78 -31.72
C LEU A 268 42.15 16.04 -32.57
N TYR A 269 41.08 16.82 -32.74
CA TYR A 269 41.12 18.10 -33.45
C TYR A 269 42.14 19.05 -32.83
N LYS A 270 42.15 19.17 -31.49
CA LYS A 270 43.13 20.00 -30.77
C LYS A 270 44.57 19.54 -31.03
N LYS A 271 44.84 18.23 -30.94
CA LYS A 271 46.16 17.67 -31.26
C LYS A 271 46.59 17.96 -32.69
N MET A 272 45.67 17.87 -33.66
CA MET A 272 45.96 18.19 -35.06
C MET A 272 46.27 19.68 -35.24
N MET A 273 45.51 20.57 -34.60
CA MET A 273 45.74 22.01 -34.63
C MET A 273 47.09 22.39 -34.00
N ASP A 274 47.46 21.77 -32.89
CA ASP A 274 48.76 21.97 -32.25
C ASP A 274 49.92 21.53 -33.17
N LYS A 275 49.79 20.38 -33.85
CA LYS A 275 50.77 19.92 -34.86
C LYS A 275 50.89 20.89 -36.05
N LEU A 276 49.76 21.38 -36.57
CA LEU A 276 49.77 22.37 -37.65
C LEU A 276 50.48 23.67 -37.23
N ARG A 277 50.23 24.13 -36.00
CA ARG A 277 50.92 25.30 -35.44
C ARG A 277 52.42 25.05 -35.28
N GLN A 278 52.81 23.87 -34.78
CA GLN A 278 54.21 23.48 -34.65
C GLN A 278 54.91 23.46 -36.02
N ASN A 279 54.34 22.78 -37.02
CA ASN A 279 54.91 22.71 -38.36
C ASN A 279 55.08 24.10 -39.00
N ARG A 280 54.10 25.00 -38.82
CA ARG A 280 54.23 26.40 -39.28
C ARG A 280 55.39 27.11 -38.59
N GLY A 281 55.57 26.91 -37.28
CA GLY A 281 56.68 27.47 -36.52
C GLY A 281 58.03 26.90 -36.93
N GLU A 282 58.12 25.59 -37.18
CA GLU A 282 59.35 24.93 -37.65
C GLU A 282 59.73 25.40 -39.05
N PHE A 283 58.78 25.46 -39.99
CA PHE A 283 59.01 26.00 -41.33
C PHE A 283 59.48 27.45 -41.29
N GLN A 284 58.90 28.27 -40.39
CA GLN A 284 59.31 29.66 -40.20
C GLN A 284 60.76 29.76 -39.69
N LYS A 285 61.15 28.93 -38.70
CA LYS A 285 62.52 28.87 -38.19
C LYS A 285 63.52 28.40 -39.25
N GLU A 286 63.17 27.39 -40.03
CA GLU A 286 64.02 26.90 -41.12
C GLU A 286 64.21 27.99 -42.19
N ARG A 287 63.14 28.72 -42.52
CA ARG A 287 63.21 29.87 -43.43
C ARG A 287 64.13 30.97 -42.89
N GLU A 288 64.06 31.27 -41.60
CA GLU A 288 64.94 32.25 -40.93
C GLU A 288 66.40 31.78 -40.95
N ALA A 289 66.68 30.51 -40.61
CA ALA A 289 68.03 29.95 -40.63
C ALA A 289 68.63 29.91 -42.06
N MET A 290 67.84 29.55 -43.07
CA MET A 290 68.27 29.60 -44.46
C MET A 290 68.57 31.05 -44.90
N GLN A 291 67.76 32.00 -44.46
CA GLN A 291 67.98 33.42 -44.74
C GLN A 291 69.28 33.93 -44.09
N GLU A 292 69.56 33.55 -42.84
CA GLU A 292 70.83 33.84 -42.16
C GLU A 292 72.03 33.26 -42.93
N LEU A 293 71.96 32.00 -43.37
CA LEU A 293 73.01 31.38 -44.18
C LEU A 293 73.23 32.12 -45.51
N ILE A 294 72.15 32.55 -46.17
CA ILE A 294 72.27 33.37 -47.39
C ILE A 294 72.99 34.68 -47.09
N GLU A 295 72.71 35.32 -45.96
CA GLU A 295 73.41 36.54 -45.55
C GLU A 295 74.88 36.29 -45.22
N ASP A 296 75.21 35.18 -44.56
CA ASP A 296 76.61 34.78 -44.31
C ASP A 296 77.37 34.54 -45.61
N LEU A 297 76.79 33.78 -46.55
CA LEU A 297 77.39 33.55 -47.87
C LEU A 297 77.55 34.85 -48.66
N ARG A 298 76.61 35.79 -48.54
CA ARG A 298 76.74 37.13 -49.15
C ARG A 298 77.92 37.90 -48.55
N ARG A 299 78.07 37.90 -47.22
CA ARG A 299 79.22 38.51 -46.53
C ARG A 299 80.54 37.87 -46.97
N GLU A 300 80.61 36.54 -47.05
CA GLU A 300 81.79 35.82 -47.53
C GLU A 300 82.14 36.14 -48.99
N LEU A 301 81.13 36.21 -49.87
CA LEU A 301 81.33 36.61 -51.26
C LEU A 301 81.87 38.04 -51.38
N GLU A 302 81.34 38.97 -50.59
CA GLU A 302 81.86 40.34 -50.49
C GLU A 302 83.32 40.36 -50.00
N HIS A 303 83.65 39.58 -48.95
CA HIS A 303 85.01 39.43 -48.46
C HIS A 303 85.97 38.85 -49.51
N LEU A 304 85.56 37.79 -50.24
CA LEU A 304 86.37 37.18 -51.29
C LEU A 304 86.58 38.13 -52.48
N GLN A 305 85.59 38.94 -52.83
CA GLN A 305 85.75 39.98 -53.86
C GLN A 305 86.79 41.02 -53.43
N LEU A 306 86.75 41.48 -52.18
CA LEU A 306 87.75 42.39 -51.62
C LEU A 306 89.16 41.76 -51.62
N TYR A 307 89.28 40.51 -51.15
CA TYR A 307 90.54 39.79 -51.13
C TYR A 307 91.12 39.60 -52.55
N LYS A 308 90.28 39.27 -53.54
CA LYS A 308 90.72 39.14 -54.94
C LYS A 308 91.25 40.47 -55.48
N LEU A 309 90.59 41.59 -55.19
CA LEU A 309 91.07 42.94 -55.54
C LEU A 309 92.43 43.25 -54.89
N GLU A 310 92.66 42.80 -53.66
CA GLU A 310 93.95 42.93 -52.97
C GLU A 310 95.04 42.00 -53.54
N ALA A 311 94.70 40.78 -53.93
CA ALA A 311 95.61 39.82 -54.55
C ALA A 311 96.02 40.24 -55.97
N GLU A 312 95.08 40.78 -56.76
CA GLU A 312 95.36 41.33 -58.09
C GLU A 312 96.26 42.57 -58.04
N ARG A 313 96.27 43.30 -56.91
CA ARG A 313 97.29 44.34 -56.64
C ARG A 313 98.69 43.76 -56.38
N THR A 314 98.81 42.47 -56.07
CA THR A 314 100.05 41.87 -55.52
C THR A 314 100.74 40.85 -56.45
N GLY A 315 100.14 40.37 -57.56
CA GLY A 315 100.80 39.36 -58.42
C GLY A 315 100.41 39.34 -59.91
N ARG A 316 101.34 39.77 -60.79
CA ARG A 316 101.34 39.42 -62.23
C ARG A 316 102.43 38.38 -62.50
N GLY A 317 102.07 37.23 -63.05
CA GLY A 317 103.04 36.25 -63.54
C GLY A 317 102.40 35.12 -64.36
N ARG A 318 102.59 35.18 -65.68
CA ARG A 318 102.06 34.25 -66.69
C ARG A 318 102.72 32.87 -66.58
N LEU A 319 101.96 31.83 -66.27
CA LEU A 319 102.31 30.43 -66.55
C LEU A 319 101.02 29.65 -66.85
N SER A 320 100.53 29.66 -68.10
CA SER A 320 99.22 29.04 -68.42
C SER A 320 99.18 28.14 -69.65
N SER A 321 100.24 28.00 -70.47
CA SER A 321 100.12 27.21 -71.72
C SER A 321 100.51 25.73 -71.59
N LEU A 322 101.28 25.33 -70.56
CA LEU A 322 101.57 23.90 -70.29
C LEU A 322 100.45 23.26 -69.45
N SER A 323 99.78 24.06 -68.62
CA SER A 323 98.59 23.64 -67.87
C SER A 323 97.44 23.26 -68.82
N GLU A 324 97.27 23.99 -69.93
CA GLU A 324 96.17 23.78 -70.89
C GLU A 324 96.19 22.42 -71.60
N LEU A 325 97.38 21.86 -71.87
CA LEU A 325 97.52 20.52 -72.46
C LEU A 325 97.24 19.42 -71.43
N ASN A 326 97.78 19.56 -70.22
CA ASN A 326 97.44 18.65 -69.10
C ASN A 326 95.96 18.72 -68.73
N THR A 327 95.32 19.89 -68.83
CA THR A 327 93.87 20.01 -68.57
C THR A 327 93.05 19.34 -69.66
N ARG A 328 93.43 19.41 -70.94
CA ARG A 328 92.70 18.71 -72.02
C ARG A 328 92.77 17.19 -71.90
N THR A 329 93.94 16.63 -71.55
CA THR A 329 94.05 15.19 -71.32
C THR A 329 93.22 14.75 -70.11
N ARG A 330 93.27 15.54 -69.02
CA ARG A 330 92.48 15.29 -67.82
C ARG A 330 90.98 15.48 -68.03
N GLU A 331 90.58 16.40 -68.89
CA GLU A 331 89.19 16.62 -69.30
C GLU A 331 88.66 15.41 -70.07
N ALA A 332 89.43 14.85 -71.02
CA ALA A 332 89.04 13.64 -71.74
C ALA A 332 88.93 12.41 -70.82
N GLU A 333 89.81 12.28 -69.83
CA GLU A 333 89.74 11.23 -68.80
C GLU A 333 88.49 11.40 -67.92
N LEU A 334 88.18 12.63 -67.49
CA LEU A 334 86.98 12.94 -66.73
C LEU A 334 85.70 12.72 -67.55
N GLU A 335 85.72 13.00 -68.85
CA GLU A 335 84.60 12.70 -69.74
C GLU A 335 84.36 11.20 -69.90
N GLN A 336 85.42 10.40 -70.01
CA GLN A 336 85.31 8.94 -69.97
C GLN A 336 84.79 8.45 -68.63
N GLU A 337 85.27 9.02 -67.52
CA GLU A 337 84.83 8.65 -66.18
C GLU A 337 83.37 9.04 -65.93
N VAL A 338 82.93 10.21 -66.42
CA VAL A 338 81.51 10.61 -66.38
C VAL A 338 80.65 9.68 -67.23
N LYS A 339 81.12 9.24 -68.40
CA LYS A 339 80.40 8.24 -69.20
C LYS A 339 80.30 6.91 -68.45
N ARG A 340 81.38 6.45 -67.82
CA ARG A 340 81.42 5.23 -67.02
C ARG A 340 80.48 5.32 -65.82
N LEU A 341 80.55 6.41 -65.05
CA LEU A 341 79.69 6.67 -63.90
C LEU A 341 78.22 6.80 -64.29
N LYS A 342 77.89 7.41 -65.45
CA LYS A 342 76.51 7.47 -65.95
C LYS A 342 75.97 6.07 -66.30
N GLN A 343 76.79 5.24 -66.95
CA GLN A 343 76.42 3.85 -67.24
C GLN A 343 76.26 3.01 -65.96
N GLU A 344 77.13 3.21 -64.98
CA GLU A 344 77.05 2.56 -63.68
C GLU A 344 75.83 3.02 -62.88
N ASN A 345 75.50 4.32 -62.87
CA ASN A 345 74.28 4.83 -62.25
C ASN A 345 73.02 4.26 -62.91
N GLN A 346 73.03 4.16 -64.24
CA GLN A 346 71.92 3.57 -64.98
C GLN A 346 71.72 2.09 -64.58
N ARG A 347 72.81 1.31 -64.49
CA ARG A 347 72.76 -0.07 -63.99
C ARG A 347 72.28 -0.16 -62.55
N LEU A 348 72.74 0.73 -61.67
CA LEU A 348 72.31 0.74 -60.27
C LEU A 348 70.82 1.08 -60.13
N ARG A 349 70.30 1.96 -60.98
CA ARG A 349 68.86 2.25 -61.03
C ARG A 349 68.06 1.05 -61.51
N GLU A 350 68.49 0.38 -62.58
CA GLU A 350 67.86 -0.85 -63.08
C GLU A 350 67.86 -1.94 -61.99
N GLN A 351 68.98 -2.13 -61.29
CA GLN A 351 69.05 -3.05 -60.15
C GLN A 351 68.15 -2.65 -58.99
N ASN A 352 68.01 -1.35 -58.71
CA ASN A 352 67.12 -0.86 -57.66
C ASN A 352 65.66 -1.11 -58.04
N ASP A 353 65.29 -0.88 -59.30
CA ASP A 353 63.95 -1.16 -59.82
C ASP A 353 63.62 -2.66 -59.78
N ASP A 354 64.59 -3.52 -60.14
CA ASP A 354 64.45 -4.98 -60.01
C ASP A 354 64.27 -5.41 -58.55
N LEU A 355 65.06 -4.85 -57.62
CA LEU A 355 64.95 -5.14 -56.18
C LEU A 355 63.63 -4.63 -55.61
N ASN A 356 63.16 -3.44 -56.00
CA ASN A 356 61.85 -2.92 -55.61
C ASN A 356 60.72 -3.82 -56.15
N GLY A 357 60.84 -4.32 -57.38
CA GLY A 357 59.93 -5.30 -57.94
C GLY A 357 59.91 -6.62 -57.16
N GLN A 358 61.08 -7.09 -56.70
CA GLN A 358 61.20 -8.26 -55.83
C GLN A 358 60.55 -8.04 -54.46
N ILE A 359 60.78 -6.88 -53.82
CA ILE A 359 60.15 -6.52 -52.54
C ILE A 359 58.63 -6.51 -52.69
N LEU A 360 58.09 -5.85 -53.71
CA LEU A 360 56.65 -5.84 -53.97
C LEU A 360 56.09 -7.25 -54.18
N SER A 361 56.80 -8.09 -54.93
CA SER A 361 56.41 -9.49 -55.16
C SER A 361 56.38 -10.31 -53.87
N LEU A 362 57.39 -10.13 -53.00
CA LEU A 362 57.45 -10.77 -51.68
C LEU A 362 56.34 -10.26 -50.76
N SER A 363 56.12 -8.94 -50.68
CA SER A 363 55.04 -8.36 -49.89
C SER A 363 53.66 -8.82 -50.36
N LEU A 364 53.44 -8.96 -51.67
CA LEU A 364 52.21 -9.52 -52.21
C LEU A 364 52.04 -11.01 -51.87
N TYR A 365 53.14 -11.78 -51.90
CA TYR A 365 53.13 -13.19 -51.50
C TYR A 365 52.83 -13.34 -50.00
N GLU A 366 53.44 -12.53 -49.15
CA GLU A 366 53.17 -12.49 -47.70
C GLU A 366 51.73 -12.04 -47.42
N ALA A 367 51.23 -11.00 -48.10
CA ALA A 367 49.84 -10.58 -47.98
C ALA A 367 48.88 -11.71 -48.41
N LYS A 368 49.15 -12.38 -49.53
CA LYS A 368 48.36 -13.54 -49.98
C LYS A 368 48.40 -14.69 -48.98
N ASN A 369 49.55 -14.96 -48.36
CA ASN A 369 49.67 -15.95 -47.30
C ASN A 369 48.90 -15.52 -46.03
N LEU A 370 48.92 -14.24 -45.66
CA LEU A 370 48.13 -13.71 -44.54
C LEU A 370 46.63 -13.92 -44.77
N PHE A 371 46.13 -13.61 -45.98
CA PHE A 371 44.74 -13.89 -46.36
C PHE A 371 44.40 -15.39 -46.32
N ALA A 372 45.32 -16.26 -46.75
CA ALA A 372 45.14 -17.71 -46.69
C ALA A 372 45.18 -18.26 -45.26
N THR A 373 46.00 -17.67 -44.37
CA THR A 373 45.99 -18.02 -42.94
C THR A 373 44.75 -17.53 -42.22
N GLN A 374 44.14 -16.41 -42.65
CA GLN A 374 42.85 -15.95 -42.15
C GLN A 374 41.69 -16.90 -42.54
N THR A 375 41.85 -17.69 -43.61
CA THR A 375 40.88 -18.74 -43.97
C THR A 375 41.07 -20.04 -43.18
N LYS A 376 42.29 -20.34 -42.69
CA LYS A 376 42.56 -21.50 -41.81
C LYS A 376 42.34 -21.19 -40.33
N ALA A 377 42.52 -19.94 -39.92
CA ALA A 377 42.08 -19.43 -38.64
C ALA A 377 40.62 -18.98 -38.76
N GLN A 378 39.69 -19.96 -38.78
CA GLN A 378 38.30 -19.67 -38.44
C GLN A 378 38.31 -19.04 -37.03
N SER A 379 38.10 -17.72 -37.01
CA SER A 379 38.13 -16.91 -35.81
C SER A 379 36.95 -17.28 -34.91
N LEU A 380 37.16 -17.26 -33.59
CA LEU A 380 36.16 -17.53 -32.54
C LEU A 380 34.79 -16.85 -32.78
N ALA A 381 34.77 -15.73 -33.52
CA ALA A 381 33.56 -15.04 -33.96
C ALA A 381 32.67 -15.85 -34.92
N ALA A 382 33.23 -16.67 -35.82
CA ALA A 382 32.46 -17.51 -36.73
C ALA A 382 31.84 -18.74 -36.04
N GLU A 383 32.43 -19.18 -34.91
CA GLU A 383 31.88 -20.24 -34.08
C GLU A 383 30.70 -19.72 -33.24
N ILE A 384 30.78 -18.47 -32.74
CA ILE A 384 29.70 -17.78 -32.01
C ILE A 384 28.47 -17.52 -32.90
N ASP A 385 28.66 -17.17 -34.18
CA ASP A 385 27.55 -17.00 -35.12
C ASP A 385 26.92 -18.33 -35.59
N SER A 386 27.60 -19.47 -35.34
CA SER A 386 27.13 -20.80 -35.76
C SER A 386 26.29 -21.52 -34.71
N ALA A 387 26.38 -21.14 -33.43
CA ALA A 387 25.38 -21.52 -32.43
C ALA A 387 24.13 -20.67 -32.70
N SER A 388 23.12 -21.25 -33.34
CA SER A 388 21.93 -20.49 -33.67
C SER A 388 21.29 -19.98 -32.37
N ARG A 389 20.76 -18.75 -32.40
CA ARG A 389 19.93 -18.20 -31.31
C ARG A 389 18.89 -19.23 -30.82
N ASP A 390 18.41 -20.07 -31.72
CA ASP A 390 17.44 -21.12 -31.46
C ASP A 390 18.03 -22.27 -30.63
N GLU A 391 19.26 -22.70 -30.87
CA GLU A 391 19.96 -23.69 -30.04
C GLU A 391 20.23 -23.17 -28.62
N LEU A 392 20.61 -21.89 -28.48
CA LEU A 392 20.78 -21.24 -27.18
C LEU A 392 19.46 -21.09 -26.42
N MET A 393 18.37 -20.75 -27.12
CA MET A 393 17.04 -20.69 -26.49
C MET A 393 16.52 -22.07 -26.11
N GLU A 394 16.77 -23.11 -26.90
CA GLU A 394 16.35 -24.48 -26.56
C GLU A 394 17.14 -25.02 -25.36
N ALA A 395 18.46 -24.81 -25.31
CA ALA A 395 19.28 -25.18 -24.16
C ALA A 395 18.86 -24.43 -22.88
N LEU A 396 18.49 -23.15 -22.98
CA LEU A 396 17.97 -22.39 -21.84
C LEU A 396 16.63 -22.96 -21.34
N LYS A 397 15.74 -23.33 -22.26
CA LYS A 397 14.44 -23.91 -21.94
C LYS A 397 14.56 -25.30 -21.30
N GLU A 398 15.45 -26.14 -21.79
CA GLU A 398 15.77 -27.43 -21.15
C GLU A 398 16.31 -27.23 -19.73
N GLN A 399 17.17 -26.22 -19.55
CA GLN A 399 17.73 -25.89 -18.24
C GLN A 399 16.67 -25.38 -17.26
N GLU A 400 15.69 -24.59 -17.73
CA GLU A 400 14.54 -24.16 -16.93
C GLU A 400 13.64 -25.33 -16.52
N GLU A 401 13.42 -26.29 -17.42
CA GLU A 401 12.62 -27.48 -17.14
C GLU A 401 13.30 -28.40 -16.10
N ILE A 402 14.62 -28.61 -16.22
CA ILE A 402 15.40 -29.36 -15.23
C ILE A 402 15.34 -28.66 -13.86
N ASN A 403 15.46 -27.33 -13.83
CA ASN A 403 15.33 -26.56 -12.59
C ASN A 403 13.95 -26.70 -11.94
N LEU A 404 12.88 -26.69 -12.74
CA LEU A 404 11.52 -26.88 -12.25
C LEU A 404 11.36 -28.28 -11.64
N ARG A 405 11.86 -29.32 -12.32
CA ARG A 405 11.84 -30.70 -11.82
C ARG A 405 12.67 -30.85 -10.54
N LEU A 406 13.83 -30.21 -10.44
CA LEU A 406 14.65 -30.21 -9.23
C LEU A 406 13.95 -29.52 -8.07
N ARG A 407 13.28 -28.38 -8.30
CA ARG A 407 12.48 -27.69 -7.27
C ARG A 407 11.35 -28.58 -6.76
N GLN A 408 10.58 -29.18 -7.66
CA GLN A 408 9.50 -30.12 -7.27
C GLN A 408 10.03 -31.34 -6.51
N TYR A 409 11.21 -31.84 -6.87
CA TYR A 409 11.86 -32.93 -6.15
C TYR A 409 12.33 -32.51 -4.75
N MET A 410 12.95 -31.33 -4.64
CA MET A 410 13.33 -30.76 -3.35
C MET A 410 12.11 -30.53 -2.46
N ASP A 411 11.01 -29.99 -3.01
CA ASP A 411 9.76 -29.79 -2.25
C ASP A 411 9.19 -31.12 -1.73
N LYS A 412 9.20 -32.17 -2.56
CA LYS A 412 8.79 -33.52 -2.12
C LYS A 412 9.67 -34.08 -1.01
N ILE A 413 10.99 -33.87 -1.09
CA ILE A 413 11.92 -34.27 -0.03
C ILE A 413 11.67 -33.47 1.25
N ILE A 414 11.53 -32.14 1.15
CA ILE A 414 11.29 -31.25 2.29
C ILE A 414 9.98 -31.63 2.99
N LEU A 415 8.90 -31.85 2.24
CA LEU A 415 7.62 -32.34 2.77
C LEU A 415 7.78 -33.69 3.49
N SER A 416 8.49 -34.63 2.87
CA SER A 416 8.75 -35.95 3.48
C SER A 416 9.57 -35.85 4.77
N ILE A 417 10.57 -34.96 4.82
CA ILE A 417 11.39 -34.70 6.02
C ILE A 417 10.55 -34.03 7.11
N LEU A 418 9.71 -33.05 6.76
CA LEU A 418 8.79 -32.40 7.71
C LEU A 418 7.84 -33.41 8.36
N ASP A 419 7.35 -34.40 7.60
CA ASP A 419 6.42 -35.41 8.09
C ASP A 419 7.09 -36.48 8.97
N HIS A 420 8.35 -36.84 8.70
CA HIS A 420 9.02 -37.96 9.40
C HIS A 420 10.00 -37.52 10.49
N ASN A 421 10.77 -36.45 10.29
CA ASN A 421 11.72 -35.93 11.28
C ASN A 421 12.15 -34.48 10.96
N PRO A 422 11.40 -33.47 11.47
CA PRO A 422 11.64 -32.07 11.12
C PRO A 422 12.96 -31.50 11.67
N SER A 423 13.60 -32.16 12.64
CA SER A 423 14.88 -31.72 13.23
C SER A 423 16.06 -31.71 12.24
N ILE A 424 15.93 -32.40 11.09
CA ILE A 424 16.93 -32.41 10.01
C ILE A 424 17.00 -31.06 9.28
N LEU A 425 15.91 -30.27 9.30
CA LEU A 425 15.83 -28.94 8.66
C LEU A 425 16.25 -27.81 9.61
N GLU A 426 16.58 -28.10 10.88
CA GLU A 426 17.11 -27.09 11.80
C GLU A 426 18.54 -26.71 11.41
N ILE A 427 18.68 -25.53 10.80
CA ILE A 427 19.97 -24.88 10.65
C ILE A 427 20.41 -24.47 12.06
N LYS A 428 21.38 -25.20 12.64
CA LYS A 428 22.04 -24.79 13.88
C LYS A 428 22.86 -23.54 13.61
N CYS A 429 22.35 -22.39 14.06
CA CYS A 429 23.07 -21.13 14.13
C CYS A 429 24.12 -21.12 15.24
#